data_AF-A0A086AGP0-F1
#
_entry.id   AF-A0A086AGP0-F1
#
_cell.length_a   1.000
_cell.length_b   1.000
_cell.length_c   1.000
_cell.angle_alpha   90.00
_cell.angle_beta   90.00
_cell.angle_gamma   90.00
#
_symmetry.space_group_name_H-M   'P 1'
#
loop_
_entity.id
_entity.type
_entity.pdbx_description
1 polymer ?
#
loop_
_entity_poly.entity_id
_entity_poly.type
_entity_poly.pdbx_seq_one_letter_code
_entity_poly.pdbx_strand_id
1 'polypeptide(L)'
;MQAKKNEAASAYKLLFSMVNKGMNALFFETMTAAAHFGILDELNDSLQKFLPGTYEDLMKTTPTYPQHIFRRIDEMKGLTDMLNTESQPNIIAAATAETFERIYQSGIFKNEKPETVVETFQNFKKLI
;
A
#
# COMPACT_ATOMS: atom_id res chain seq x y z
N MET A 1 28.90 -18.16 -9.40
CA MET A 1 28.27 -17.32 -10.45
C MET A 1 26.75 -17.48 -10.50
N GLN A 2 26.20 -18.71 -10.47
CA GLN A 2 24.75 -18.96 -10.47
C GLN A 2 24.03 -18.48 -9.19
N ALA A 3 24.60 -18.70 -7.99
CA ALA A 3 24.01 -18.27 -6.71
C ALA A 3 23.79 -16.75 -6.62
N LYS A 4 24.80 -15.96 -7.00
CA LYS A 4 24.74 -14.49 -7.04
C LYS A 4 23.67 -13.94 -8.01
N LYS A 5 23.37 -14.69 -9.08
CA LYS A 5 22.31 -14.36 -10.05
C LYS A 5 20.91 -14.65 -9.46
N ASN A 6 20.78 -15.71 -8.67
CA ASN A 6 19.53 -16.07 -7.98
C ASN A 6 19.19 -15.09 -6.84
N GLU A 7 20.21 -14.63 -6.11
CA GLU A 7 20.07 -13.58 -5.09
C GLU A 7 19.58 -12.26 -5.69
N ALA A 8 20.20 -11.81 -6.79
CA ALA A 8 19.80 -10.59 -7.49
C ALA A 8 18.36 -10.65 -8.01
N ALA A 9 17.92 -11.79 -8.54
CA ALA A 9 16.54 -11.96 -9.01
C ALA A 9 15.52 -11.91 -7.85
N SER A 10 15.88 -12.48 -6.70
CA SER A 10 15.06 -12.46 -5.49
C SER A 10 14.94 -11.04 -4.93
N ALA A 11 16.07 -10.32 -4.84
CA ALA A 11 16.10 -8.91 -4.42
C ALA A 11 15.26 -8.03 -5.36
N TYR A 12 15.38 -8.23 -6.69
CA TYR A 12 14.57 -7.49 -7.67
C TYR A 12 13.06 -7.63 -7.40
N LYS A 13 12.58 -8.86 -7.20
CA LYS A 13 11.15 -9.11 -6.91
C LYS A 13 10.69 -8.43 -5.63
N LEU A 14 11.52 -8.47 -4.58
CA LEU A 14 11.21 -7.87 -3.28
C LEU A 14 11.19 -6.34 -3.36
N LEU A 15 12.19 -5.72 -3.98
CA LEU A 15 12.25 -4.27 -4.16
C LEU A 15 11.14 -3.77 -5.09
N PHE A 16 10.80 -4.53 -6.15
CA PHE A 16 9.66 -4.20 -6.99
C PHE A 16 8.33 -4.27 -6.21
N SER A 17 8.19 -5.30 -5.36
CA SER A 17 7.05 -5.40 -4.45
C SER A 17 7.00 -4.24 -3.44
N MET A 18 8.15 -3.74 -2.97
CA MET A 18 8.24 -2.61 -2.05
C MET A 18 7.59 -1.37 -2.65
N VAL A 19 7.89 -1.05 -3.91
CA VAL A 19 7.33 0.11 -4.61
C VAL A 19 5.81 -0.01 -4.72
N ASN A 20 5.29 -1.16 -5.17
CA ASN A 20 3.85 -1.35 -5.35
C ASN A 20 3.06 -1.24 -4.04
N LYS A 21 3.60 -1.78 -2.96
CA LYS A 21 2.97 -1.69 -1.63
C LYS A 21 3.12 -0.29 -1.04
N GLY A 22 4.30 0.32 -1.15
CA GLY A 22 4.54 1.68 -0.72
C GLY A 22 3.61 2.69 -1.40
N MET A 23 3.34 2.51 -2.70
CA MET A 23 2.38 3.36 -3.42
C MET A 23 0.98 3.27 -2.82
N ASN A 24 0.51 2.05 -2.52
CA ASN A 24 -0.81 1.89 -1.89
C ASN A 24 -0.84 2.44 -0.46
N ALA A 25 0.22 2.30 0.33
CA ALA A 25 0.30 2.91 1.65
C ALA A 25 0.27 4.44 1.57
N LEU A 26 1.01 5.04 0.64
CA LEU A 26 0.96 6.48 0.37
C LEU A 26 -0.47 6.94 0.07
N PHE A 27 -1.18 6.25 -0.82
CA PHE A 27 -2.57 6.58 -1.13
C PHE A 27 -3.48 6.35 0.08
N PHE A 28 -3.29 5.30 0.87
CA PHE A 28 -4.14 5.03 2.03
C PHE A 28 -4.00 6.10 3.11
N GLU A 29 -2.77 6.50 3.42
CA GLU A 29 -2.50 7.60 4.35
C GLU A 29 -3.09 8.93 3.83
N THR A 30 -2.86 9.22 2.56
CA THR A 30 -3.37 10.44 1.91
C THR A 30 -4.90 10.47 1.89
N MET A 31 -5.56 9.37 1.51
CA MET A 31 -7.02 9.29 1.46
C MET A 31 -7.64 9.28 2.85
N THR A 32 -6.96 8.72 3.85
CA THR A 32 -7.37 8.84 5.25
C THR A 32 -7.37 10.29 5.71
N ALA A 33 -6.29 11.03 5.43
CA ALA A 33 -6.22 12.46 5.73
C ALA A 33 -7.26 13.27 4.94
N ALA A 34 -7.42 12.99 3.64
CA ALA A 34 -8.39 13.66 2.79
C ALA A 34 -9.84 13.41 3.26
N ALA A 35 -10.14 12.20 3.73
CA ALA A 35 -11.44 11.89 4.35
C ALA A 35 -11.67 12.78 5.58
N HIS A 36 -10.69 12.86 6.49
CA HIS A 36 -10.76 13.70 7.68
C HIS A 36 -11.07 15.17 7.35
N PHE A 37 -10.47 15.70 6.27
CA PHE A 37 -10.72 17.08 5.81
C PHE A 37 -11.93 17.23 4.88
N GLY A 38 -12.68 16.16 4.60
CA GLY A 38 -13.86 16.20 3.73
C GLY A 38 -13.57 16.41 2.23
N ILE A 39 -12.34 16.18 1.78
CA ILE A 39 -11.87 16.44 0.40
C ILE A 39 -11.46 15.17 -0.35
N LEU A 40 -11.81 13.99 0.16
CA LEU A 40 -11.39 12.70 -0.43
C LEU A 40 -11.75 12.60 -1.91
N ASP A 41 -13.00 12.88 -2.27
CA ASP A 41 -13.49 12.69 -3.65
C ASP A 41 -12.79 13.65 -4.61
N GLU A 42 -12.69 14.94 -4.23
CA GLU A 42 -12.04 15.97 -5.04
C GLU A 42 -10.54 15.70 -5.23
N LEU A 43 -9.85 15.29 -4.15
CA LEU A 43 -8.43 14.96 -4.23
C LEU A 43 -8.21 13.71 -5.08
N ASN A 44 -9.03 12.67 -4.89
CA ASN A 44 -8.92 11.43 -5.66
C ASN A 44 -9.13 11.67 -7.17
N ASP A 45 -10.14 12.44 -7.54
CA ASP A 45 -10.39 12.83 -8.93
C ASP A 45 -9.21 13.61 -9.53
N SER A 46 -8.61 14.50 -8.73
CA SER A 46 -7.43 15.28 -9.14
C SER A 46 -6.21 14.38 -9.35
N LEU A 47 -5.96 13.43 -8.43
CA LEU A 47 -4.85 12.48 -8.52
C LEU A 47 -5.01 11.52 -9.70
N GLN A 48 -6.22 11.06 -10.00
CA GLN A 48 -6.48 10.22 -11.17
C GLN A 48 -6.12 10.95 -12.48
N LYS A 49 -6.45 12.24 -12.58
CA LYS A 49 -6.13 13.07 -13.76
C LYS A 49 -4.64 13.41 -13.84
N PHE A 50 -4.00 13.64 -12.70
CA PHE A 50 -2.60 14.05 -12.63
C PHE A 50 -1.63 12.87 -12.81
N LEU A 51 -1.98 11.68 -12.31
CA LEU A 51 -1.14 10.48 -12.34
C LEU A 51 -1.86 9.28 -13.00
N PRO A 52 -2.30 9.39 -14.26
CA PRO A 52 -3.18 8.39 -14.87
C PRO A 52 -2.56 6.99 -14.90
N GLY A 53 -1.27 6.87 -15.26
CA GLY A 53 -0.59 5.56 -15.30
C GLY A 53 -0.43 4.92 -13.92
N THR A 54 -0.15 5.71 -12.89
CA THR A 54 -0.12 5.20 -11.50
C THR A 54 -1.50 4.76 -11.06
N TYR A 55 -2.54 5.50 -11.44
CA TYR A 55 -3.92 5.16 -11.11
C TYR A 55 -4.37 3.87 -11.81
N GLU A 56 -3.90 3.60 -13.04
CA GLU A 56 -4.11 2.32 -13.72
C GLU A 56 -3.53 1.12 -12.95
N ASP A 57 -2.39 1.30 -12.29
CA ASP A 57 -1.81 0.26 -11.44
C ASP A 57 -2.56 0.11 -10.11
N LEU A 58 -3.05 1.21 -9.55
CA LEU A 58 -3.94 1.18 -8.38
C LEU A 58 -5.24 0.44 -8.67
N MET A 59 -5.83 0.60 -9.87
CA MET A 59 -7.05 -0.12 -10.29
C MET A 59 -6.91 -1.64 -10.13
N LYS A 60 -5.70 -2.18 -10.31
CA LYS A 60 -5.43 -3.62 -10.18
C LYS A 60 -5.06 -4.02 -8.75
N THR A 61 -4.47 -3.11 -7.98
CA THR A 61 -3.82 -3.46 -6.70
C THR A 61 -4.63 -3.03 -5.47
N THR A 62 -5.25 -1.85 -5.50
CA THR A 62 -5.99 -1.26 -4.39
C THR A 62 -7.20 -2.11 -3.93
N PRO A 63 -8.10 -2.58 -4.83
CA PRO A 63 -9.31 -3.30 -4.41
C PRO A 63 -9.04 -4.64 -3.71
N THR A 64 -7.82 -5.15 -3.86
CA THR A 64 -7.40 -6.42 -3.26
C THR A 64 -6.90 -6.27 -1.81
N TYR A 65 -6.74 -5.04 -1.30
CA TYR A 65 -6.26 -4.81 0.08
C TYR A 65 -7.22 -5.32 1.15
N PRO A 66 -8.54 -5.07 1.11
CA PRO A 66 -9.48 -5.59 2.12
C PRO A 66 -9.31 -7.07 2.43
N GLN A 67 -9.06 -7.90 1.40
CA GLN A 67 -8.85 -9.33 1.56
C GLN A 67 -7.42 -9.70 2.02
N HIS A 68 -6.42 -8.91 1.66
CA HIS A 68 -5.00 -9.30 1.77
C HIS A 68 -4.17 -8.41 2.70
N ILE A 69 -4.75 -7.41 3.35
CA ILE A 69 -4.01 -6.41 4.13
C ILE A 69 -3.17 -7.05 5.24
N PHE A 70 -3.69 -8.06 5.93
CA PHE A 70 -2.96 -8.78 6.98
C PHE A 70 -1.66 -9.40 6.43
N ARG A 71 -1.76 -10.13 5.31
CA ARG A 71 -0.60 -10.70 4.62
C ARG A 71 0.37 -9.63 4.13
N ARG A 72 -0.12 -8.47 3.69
CA ARG A 72 0.74 -7.37 3.20
C ARG A 72 1.52 -6.72 4.33
N ILE A 73 0.97 -6.65 5.54
CA ILE A 73 1.69 -6.23 6.74
C ILE A 73 2.87 -7.18 6.99
N ASP A 74 2.62 -8.49 7.01
CA ASP A 74 3.69 -9.49 7.23
C ASP A 74 4.78 -9.41 6.17
N GLU A 75 4.41 -9.26 4.90
CA GLU A 75 5.35 -9.10 3.78
C GLU A 75 6.22 -7.85 3.94
N MET A 76 5.66 -6.72 4.41
CA MET A 76 6.42 -5.48 4.62
C MET A 76 7.28 -5.51 5.90
N LYS A 77 6.83 -6.19 6.96
CA LYS A 77 7.65 -6.44 8.16
C LYS A 77 8.86 -7.32 7.80
N GLY A 78 8.63 -8.42 7.08
CA GLY A 78 9.73 -9.27 6.60
C GLY A 78 10.71 -8.55 5.68
N LEU A 79 10.22 -7.65 4.81
CA LEU A 79 11.10 -6.82 3.98
C LEU A 79 11.93 -5.84 4.83
N THR A 80 11.33 -5.25 5.87
CA THR A 80 12.02 -4.35 6.81
C THR A 80 13.16 -5.07 7.51
N ASP A 81 12.90 -6.28 8.03
CA ASP A 81 13.90 -7.10 8.70
C ASP A 81 15.05 -7.50 7.77
N MET A 82 14.73 -7.85 6.52
CA MET A 82 15.72 -8.16 5.50
C MET A 82 16.62 -6.94 5.21
N LEU A 83 16.04 -5.77 4.95
CA LEU A 83 16.80 -4.55 4.70
C LEU A 83 17.67 -4.17 5.89
N ASN A 84 17.16 -4.33 7.12
CA ASN A 84 17.92 -4.10 8.34
C ASN A 84 19.14 -5.04 8.45
N THR A 85 18.95 -6.32 8.17
CA THR A 85 20.02 -7.35 8.18
C THR A 85 21.12 -7.03 7.16
N GLU A 86 20.73 -6.52 5.99
CA GLU A 86 21.64 -6.09 4.92
C GLU A 86 22.21 -4.67 5.14
N SER A 87 21.99 -4.06 6.32
CA SER A 87 22.42 -2.69 6.66
C SER A 87 21.96 -1.64 5.63
N GLN A 88 20.77 -1.83 5.05
CA GLN A 88 20.13 -0.91 4.11
C GLN A 88 19.06 -0.05 4.80
N PRO A 89 18.77 1.15 4.28
CA PRO A 89 17.64 1.95 4.75
C PRO A 89 16.31 1.19 4.59
N ASN A 90 15.47 1.22 5.62
CA ASN A 90 14.19 0.50 5.65
C ASN A 90 12.99 1.39 6.04
N ILE A 91 13.19 2.70 6.13
CA ILE A 91 12.20 3.67 6.65
C ILE A 91 10.85 3.53 5.93
N ILE A 92 10.87 3.51 4.59
CA ILE A 92 9.64 3.40 3.79
C ILE A 92 9.01 2.01 3.93
N ALA A 93 9.80 0.95 4.07
CA ALA A 93 9.26 -0.40 4.24
C ALA A 93 8.53 -0.53 5.59
N ALA A 94 9.16 -0.01 6.65
CA ALA A 94 8.60 0.03 7.99
C ALA A 94 7.32 0.89 8.04
N ALA A 95 7.38 2.11 7.50
CA ALA A 95 6.23 3.02 7.46
C ALA A 95 5.05 2.41 6.67
N THR A 96 5.32 1.75 5.54
CA THR A 96 4.28 1.05 4.77
C THR A 96 3.60 -0.04 5.61
N ALA A 97 4.37 -0.84 6.36
CA ALA A 97 3.82 -1.86 7.25
C ALA A 97 2.94 -1.22 8.34
N GLU A 98 3.40 -0.14 8.95
CA GLU A 98 2.68 0.60 9.98
C GLU A 98 1.37 1.20 9.44
N THR A 99 1.40 1.83 8.26
CA THR A 99 0.19 2.37 7.61
C THR A 99 -0.84 1.25 7.40
N PHE A 100 -0.43 0.10 6.85
CA PHE A 100 -1.35 -1.03 6.67
C PHE A 100 -1.87 -1.60 8.00
N GLU A 101 -1.04 -1.65 9.03
CA GLU A 101 -1.43 -2.11 10.36
C GLU A 101 -2.48 -1.20 10.98
N ARG A 102 -2.30 0.13 10.88
CA ARG A 102 -3.31 1.11 11.33
C ARG A 102 -4.64 0.93 10.60
N ILE A 103 -4.61 0.73 9.28
CA ILE A 103 -5.83 0.48 8.49
C ILE A 103 -6.48 -0.86 8.82
N TYR A 104 -5.69 -1.90 9.08
CA TYR A 104 -6.22 -3.19 9.50
C TYR A 104 -6.89 -3.10 10.87
N GLN A 105 -6.25 -2.43 11.83
CA GLN A 105 -6.74 -2.27 13.20
C GLN A 105 -8.00 -1.42 13.28
N SER A 106 -8.15 -0.41 12.41
CA SER A 106 -9.37 0.40 12.37
C SER A 106 -10.61 -0.40 11.94
N GLY A 107 -10.42 -1.52 11.24
CA GLY A 107 -11.49 -2.41 10.84
C GLY A 107 -12.39 -1.85 9.73
N ILE A 108 -11.98 -0.79 9.03
CA ILE A 108 -12.79 -0.15 7.97
C ILE A 108 -13.14 -1.08 6.81
N PHE A 109 -12.36 -2.14 6.63
CA PHE A 109 -12.56 -3.15 5.59
C PHE A 109 -13.29 -4.42 6.08
N LYS A 110 -13.76 -4.46 7.35
CA LYS A 110 -14.51 -5.61 7.85
C LYS A 110 -15.80 -5.78 7.04
N ASN A 111 -15.95 -6.95 6.42
CA ASN A 111 -17.08 -7.32 5.54
C ASN A 111 -17.18 -6.52 4.23
N GLU A 112 -16.15 -5.78 3.87
CA GLU A 112 -16.12 -4.99 2.64
C GLU A 112 -15.49 -5.77 1.49
N LYS A 113 -16.06 -5.58 0.29
CA LYS A 113 -15.57 -6.20 -0.95
C LYS A 113 -15.59 -5.17 -2.09
N PRO A 114 -14.82 -4.09 -1.98
CA PRO A 114 -14.76 -3.10 -3.06
C PRO A 114 -14.16 -3.76 -4.30
N GLU A 115 -14.74 -3.44 -5.46
CA GLU A 115 -14.29 -3.89 -6.77
C GLU A 115 -13.43 -2.81 -7.45
N THR A 116 -13.54 -1.56 -7.00
CA THR A 116 -12.83 -0.42 -7.58
C THR A 116 -11.94 0.31 -6.58
N VAL A 117 -10.96 1.06 -7.10
CA VAL A 117 -10.10 1.96 -6.28
C VAL A 117 -10.95 2.96 -5.53
N VAL A 118 -11.94 3.54 -6.22
CA VAL A 118 -12.83 4.54 -5.64
C VAL A 118 -13.60 3.94 -4.47
N GLU A 119 -14.26 2.81 -4.65
CA GLU A 119 -14.98 2.11 -3.56
C GLU A 119 -14.05 1.76 -2.39
N THR A 120 -12.82 1.34 -2.68
CA THR A 120 -11.83 1.06 -1.63
C THR A 120 -11.54 2.33 -0.84
N PHE A 121 -11.29 3.46 -1.51
CA PHE A 121 -10.99 4.72 -0.85
C PHE A 121 -12.20 5.30 -0.09
N GLN A 122 -13.43 5.09 -0.57
CA GLN A 122 -14.64 5.52 0.15
C GLN A 122 -14.73 4.93 1.57
N ASN A 123 -14.15 3.76 1.82
CA ASN A 123 -14.11 3.16 3.16
C ASN A 123 -13.36 4.03 4.19
N PHE A 124 -12.42 4.89 3.77
CA PHE A 124 -11.71 5.78 4.70
C PHE A 124 -12.62 6.85 5.31
N LYS A 125 -13.77 7.16 4.69
CA LYS A 125 -14.79 8.04 5.30
C LYS A 125 -15.39 7.46 6.58
N LYS A 126 -15.24 6.15 6.83
CA LYS A 126 -15.68 5.48 8.07
C LYS A 126 -14.77 5.74 9.27
N LEU A 127 -13.63 6.40 9.08
CA LEU A 127 -12.69 6.77 10.15
C LEU A 127 -13.03 8.09 10.84
N ILE A 128 -14.04 8.81 10.33
CA ILE A 128 -14.51 10.10 10.83
C ILE A 128 -15.56 9.89 11.92
#